data_AF-A0A2G6HNT6-F1
#
_entry.id   AF-A0A2G6HNT6-F1
#
_cell.length_a   1.000
_cell.length_b   1.000
_cell.length_c   1.000
_cell.angle_alpha   90.00
_cell.angle_beta   90.00
_cell.angle_gamma   90.00
#
_symmetry.space_group_name_H-M   'P 1'
#
loop_
_entity.id
_entity.type
_entity.pdbx_description
1 polymer ?
#
loop_
_entity_poly.entity_id
_entity_poly.type
_entity_poly.pdbx_seq_one_letter_code
_entity_poly.pdbx_strand_id
1 'polypeptide(L)' 'MDKENTHIGSSFDDFLQERGELVETGAIAIKRVVAWQLAQKMEDEKISKKRMAELLSTSRSSLDRLLDPANTS' A
#
# COMPACT_ATOMS: atom_id res chain seq x y z
N MET A 1 17.39 -15.86 -27.48
CA MET A 1 16.03 -15.32 -27.66
C MET A 1 15.11 -16.29 -26.97
N ASP A 2 14.73 -15.96 -25.73
CA ASP A 2 13.84 -16.78 -24.94
C ASP A 2 12.51 -16.95 -25.68
N LYS A 3 12.08 -18.19 -25.80
CA LYS A 3 10.85 -18.58 -26.49
C LYS A 3 9.69 -18.00 -25.70
N GLU A 4 8.87 -17.13 -26.30
CA GLU A 4 7.62 -16.70 -25.69
C GLU A 4 6.77 -17.93 -25.36
N ASN A 5 6.41 -18.06 -24.08
CA ASN A 5 5.57 -19.16 -23.62
C ASN A 5 4.13 -18.88 -24.05
N THR A 6 3.59 -19.71 -24.94
CA THR A 6 2.25 -19.57 -25.51
C THR A 6 1.12 -19.57 -24.47
N HIS A 7 1.39 -20.00 -23.24
CA HIS A 7 0.43 -19.99 -22.14
C HIS A 7 0.54 -18.75 -21.21
N ILE A 8 1.52 -17.87 -21.43
CA ILE A 8 1.65 -16.60 -20.68
C ILE A 8 0.90 -15.51 -21.46
N GLY A 9 -0.15 -14.97 -20.85
CA GLY A 9 -0.92 -13.85 -21.40
C GLY A 9 -0.27 -12.49 -21.11
N SER A 10 -1.04 -11.42 -21.32
CA SER A 10 -0.64 -10.06 -20.96
C SER A 10 -0.38 -9.92 -19.45
N SER A 11 0.33 -8.86 -19.07
CA SER A 11 0.63 -8.60 -17.66
C SER A 11 -0.62 -8.17 -16.90
N PHE A 12 -0.55 -8.24 -15.57
CA PHE A 12 -1.64 -7.73 -14.74
C PHE A 12 -1.82 -6.21 -14.89
N ASP A 13 -0.73 -5.47 -15.16
CA ASP A 13 -0.79 -4.04 -15.41
C ASP A 13 -1.53 -3.73 -16.72
N ASP A 14 -1.33 -4.54 -17.77
CA ASP A 14 -2.09 -4.43 -19.02
C ASP A 14 -3.58 -4.66 -18.76
N PHE A 15 -3.93 -5.70 -18.00
CA PHE A 15 -5.32 -5.98 -17.61
C PHE A 15 -5.95 -4.82 -16.83
N LEU A 16 -5.22 -4.22 -15.88
CA LEU A 16 -5.71 -3.07 -15.11
C LEU A 16 -5.82 -1.81 -15.98
N GLN A 17 -4.92 -1.63 -16.95
CA GLN A 17 -4.94 -0.51 -17.88
C GLN A 17 -6.15 -0.60 -18.82
N GLU A 18 -6.45 -1.78 -19.34
CA GLU A 18 -7.65 -2.04 -20.16
C GLU A 18 -8.95 -1.71 -19.41
N ARG A 19 -8.97 -1.92 -18.09
CA ARG A 19 -10.12 -1.61 -17.23
C ARG A 19 -10.14 -0.16 -16.72
N GLY A 20 -9.08 0.62 -16.98
CA GLY A 20 -8.93 1.98 -16.45
C GLY A 20 -8.65 2.05 -14.94
N GLU A 21 -8.26 0.93 -14.32
CA GLU A 21 -8.08 0.78 -12.86
C GLU A 21 -6.61 0.86 -12.42
N LEU A 22 -5.65 0.91 -13.35
CA LEU A 22 -4.22 0.85 -13.05
C LEU A 22 -3.78 1.93 -12.04
N VAL A 23 -4.20 3.18 -12.27
CA VAL A 23 -3.80 4.31 -11.42
C VAL A 23 -4.38 4.18 -10.01
N GLU A 24 -5.67 3.87 -9.89
CA GLU A 24 -6.34 3.71 -8.60
C GLU A 24 -5.76 2.52 -7.82
N THR A 25 -5.61 1.38 -8.49
CA THR A 25 -5.04 0.17 -7.88
C THR A 25 -3.61 0.41 -7.40
N GLY A 26 -2.79 1.09 -8.20
CA GLY A 26 -1.43 1.48 -7.82
C GLY A 26 -1.41 2.40 -6.59
N ALA A 27 -2.28 3.41 -6.56
CA ALA A 27 -2.38 4.32 -5.41
C ALA A 27 -2.79 3.58 -4.12
N ILE A 28 -3.76 2.67 -4.21
CA ILE A 28 -4.19 1.82 -3.08
C ILE A 28 -3.05 0.91 -2.62
N ALA A 29 -2.32 0.30 -3.56
CA ALA A 29 -1.19 -0.58 -3.25
C ALA A 29 -0.09 0.17 -2.49
N ILE A 30 0.29 1.36 -2.97
CA ILE A 30 1.30 2.21 -2.30
C ILE A 30 0.85 2.56 -0.87
N LYS A 31 -0.41 2.99 -0.71
CA LYS A 31 -0.96 3.33 0.63
C LYS A 31 -0.87 2.15 1.59
N ARG A 32 -1.24 0.95 1.14
CA ARG A 32 -1.17 -0.29 1.95
C ARG A 32 0.26 -0.66 2.32
N VAL A 33 1.21 -0.52 1.40
CA VAL A 33 2.62 -0.80 1.67
C VAL A 33 3.17 0.16 2.73
N VAL A 34 2.87 1.46 2.62
CA VAL A 34 3.29 2.46 3.61
C VAL A 34 2.68 2.17 4.98
N ALA A 35 1.38 1.87 5.03
CA ALA A 35 0.69 1.51 6.27
C ALA A 35 1.31 0.28 6.95
N TRP A 36 1.58 -0.77 6.16
CA TRP A 36 2.24 -1.98 6.64
C TRP A 36 3.64 -1.70 7.18
N GLN A 37 4.46 -0.90 6.47
CA GLN A 37 5.80 -0.53 6.93
C GLN A 37 5.77 0.26 8.26
N LEU A 38 4.81 1.16 8.42
CA LEU A 38 4.64 1.89 9.69
C LEU A 38 4.23 0.97 10.83
N ALA A 39 3.33 0.02 10.58
CA ALA A 39 2.92 -0.97 11.57
C ALA A 39 4.10 -1.85 12.00
N GLN A 40 4.91 -2.34 11.05
CA GLN A 40 6.12 -3.11 11.33
C GLN A 40 7.12 -2.30 12.16
N LYS A 41 7.41 -1.06 11.76
CA LYS A 41 8.32 -0.19 12.53
C LYS A 41 7.83 0.04 13.96
N MET A 42 6.52 0.22 14.16
CA MET A 42 5.96 0.36 15.50
C MET A 42 6.18 -0.89 16.36
N GLU A 43 6.01 -2.07 15.76
CA GLU A 43 6.23 -3.36 16.43
C GLU A 43 7.70 -3.57 16.78
N ASP A 44 8.60 -3.34 15.80
CA ASP A 44 10.04 -3.49 15.94
C ASP A 44 10.63 -2.56 17.02
N GLU A 45 10.20 -1.29 17.00
CA GLU A 45 10.67 -0.27 17.95
C GLU A 45 9.85 -0.22 19.25
N LYS A 46 8.79 -1.04 19.36
CA LYS A 46 7.86 -1.09 20.50
C LYS A 46 7.26 0.29 20.84
N ILE A 47 6.96 1.09 19.83
CA ILE A 47 6.37 2.43 20.01
C ILE A 47 4.86 2.42 19.80
N SER A 48 4.16 3.24 20.60
CA SER A 48 2.70 3.38 20.48
C SER A 48 2.30 4.16 19.23
N LYS A 49 1.03 4.00 18.80
CA LYS A 49 0.43 4.84 17.76
C LYS A 49 0.53 6.33 18.06
N LYS A 50 0.39 6.72 19.33
CA LYS A 50 0.53 8.13 19.75
C LYS A 50 1.95 8.63 19.46
N ARG A 51 2.96 7.84 19.84
CA ARG A 51 4.36 8.20 19.60
C ARG A 51 4.69 8.26 18.11
N MET A 52 4.19 7.30 17.32
CA MET A 52 4.37 7.31 15.87
C MET A 52 3.71 8.55 15.22
N ALA A 53 2.50 8.92 15.67
CA ALA A 53 1.83 10.13 15.16
C ALA A 53 2.63 11.41 15.46
N GLU A 54 3.23 11.51 16.65
CA GLU A 54 4.15 12.60 17.00
C GLU A 54 5.39 12.63 16.10
N LEU A 55 6.02 11.48 15.85
CA LEU A 55 7.20 11.38 14.97
C LEU A 55 6.90 11.81 13.53
N LEU A 56 5.71 11.48 13.04
CA LEU A 56 5.24 11.83 11.69
C LEU A 56 4.63 13.22 11.58
N SER A 57 4.62 14.01 12.68
CA SER A 57 3.96 15.32 12.74
C SER A 57 2.49 15.28 12.28
N THR A 58 1.76 14.22 12.66
CA THR A 58 0.36 14.00 12.30
C THR A 58 -0.50 13.76 13.52
N SER A 59 -1.82 13.79 13.34
CA SER A 59 -2.75 13.43 14.42
C SER A 59 -2.86 11.91 14.54
N ARG A 60 -3.16 11.42 15.76
CA ARG A 60 -3.46 10.00 15.99
C ARG A 60 -4.60 9.51 15.08
N SER A 61 -5.64 10.31 14.88
CA SER A 61 -6.78 9.91 14.04
C SER A 61 -6.41 9.80 12.56
N SER A 62 -5.50 10.64 12.06
CA SER A 62 -4.97 10.52 10.70
C SER A 62 -4.09 9.28 10.54
N LEU A 63 -3.25 8.98 11.54
CA LEU A 63 -2.48 7.73 11.55
C LEU A 63 -3.39 6.50 11.64
N ASP A 64 -4.44 6.53 12.47
CA ASP A 64 -5.40 5.42 12.58
C ASP A 64 -6.11 5.16 11.24
N ARG A 65 -6.46 6.20 10.48
CA ARG A 65 -7.01 6.04 9.11
C ARG A 65 -5.98 5.47 8.14
N LEU A 66 -4.72 5.90 8.22
CA LEU A 66 -3.65 5.38 7.37
C LEU A 66 -3.37 3.89 7.62
N LEU A 67 -3.41 3.47 8.89
CA LEU A 67 -3.15 2.09 9.30
C LEU A 67 -4.35 1.14 9.11
N ASP A 68 -5.52 1.67 8.78
CA ASP A 68 -6.73 0.87 8.56
C ASP A 68 -6.70 0.22 7.16
N PRO A 69 -6.60 -1.12 7.07
CA PRO A 69 -6.52 -1.83 5.79
C PRO A 69 -7.80 -1.73 4.95
N ALA A 70 -8.94 -1.40 5.57
CA ALA A 70 -10.21 -1.17 4.88
C ALA A 70 -10.32 0.27 4.37
N ASN A 71 -9.43 1.18 4.78
CA ASN A 71 -9.47 2.57 4.36
C ASN A 71 -8.73 2.76 3.03
N THR A 72 -9.51 2.73 1.94
CA THR A 72 -8.99 2.89 0.56
C THR A 72 -9.08 4.34 0.05
N SER A 73 -9.79 5.24 0.74
CA SER A 73 -9.98 6.66 0.36
C SER A 73 -8.71 7.49 0.49
#